data_AF-A0A2M8KAK0-F1
#
_entry.id   AF-A0A2M8KAK0-F1
#
_cell.length_a   1.000
_cell.length_b   1.000
_cell.length_c   1.000
_cell.angle_alpha   90.00
_cell.angle_beta   90.00
_cell.angle_gamma   90.00
#
_symmetry.space_group_name_H-M   'P 1'
#
loop_
_entity.id
_entity.type
_entity.pdbx_description
1 polymer ?
#
loop_
_entity_poly.entity_id
_entity_poly.type
_entity_poly.pdbx_seq_one_letter_code
_entity_poly.pdbx_strand_id
1 'polypeptide(L)'
;MYFVYQFKETEDPKGLTEALWHHKVAHQIIFKDGHNELWLLDPSQLPAVEQLMTIWKDDPALLQQAKPASVVRTTSKGGVISQLKLSPVTTILLLLTLLVAVITQLGADIKTVGYFSISPFDIKNGHIYFYDLAEVFSKGEYWRFFTPALLHFSVLHIVFNTLWIWDIGGKLERILGSVVWSVGVVIIAVLSNVLQYQISGYPLFGGLSGVVYGLIGFAWLLPVLSKRWPIIISKQLMVFFVVWLGIGYTPFPEMLGLGSIANTAHTIGLLSGLVLGVIYWLATKHRQS
;
A
#
# COMPACT_ATOMS: atom_id res chain seq x y z
N MET A 1 6.89 -16.99 -1.48
CA MET A 1 7.90 -18.02 -1.76
C MET A 1 7.18 -19.36 -1.82
N TYR A 2 7.47 -20.16 -2.84
CA TYR A 2 6.84 -21.45 -3.13
C TYR A 2 7.88 -22.55 -2.98
N PHE A 3 7.60 -23.54 -2.12
CA PHE A 3 8.50 -24.67 -1.92
C PHE A 3 8.52 -25.55 -3.17
N VAL A 4 9.70 -25.93 -3.62
CA VAL A 4 9.88 -26.77 -4.82
C VAL A 4 10.45 -28.13 -4.45
N TYR A 5 11.54 -28.15 -3.69
CA TYR A 5 12.30 -29.37 -3.46
C TYR A 5 13.10 -29.33 -2.17
N GLN A 6 13.25 -30.48 -1.54
CA GLN A 6 14.15 -30.70 -0.41
C GLN A 6 15.31 -31.58 -0.87
N PHE A 7 16.53 -31.07 -0.72
CA PHE A 7 17.76 -31.78 -1.08
C PHE A 7 18.06 -32.86 -0.05
N LYS A 8 18.54 -34.01 -0.51
CA LYS A 8 19.14 -35.03 0.38
C LYS A 8 20.51 -34.55 0.87
N GLU A 9 21.00 -35.09 1.98
CA GLU A 9 22.32 -34.75 2.52
C GLU A 9 23.48 -34.98 1.52
N THR A 10 23.31 -35.91 0.58
CA THR A 10 24.29 -36.24 -0.45
C THR A 10 24.19 -35.36 -1.72
N GLU A 11 23.17 -34.50 -1.81
CA GLU A 11 22.91 -33.68 -2.99
C GLU A 11 23.49 -32.26 -2.80
N ASP A 12 24.41 -31.84 -3.67
CA ASP A 12 24.94 -30.47 -3.69
C ASP A 12 24.06 -29.55 -4.56
N PRO A 13 23.39 -28.53 -3.96
CA PRO A 13 22.51 -27.62 -4.69
C PRO A 13 23.26 -26.64 -5.61
N LYS A 14 24.59 -26.50 -5.53
CA LYS A 14 25.33 -25.43 -6.23
C LYS A 14 25.12 -25.43 -7.75
N GLY A 15 25.29 -26.57 -8.41
CA GLY A 15 25.17 -26.65 -9.87
C GLY A 15 23.76 -26.30 -10.37
N LEU A 16 22.73 -26.73 -9.65
CA LEU A 16 21.35 -26.37 -9.94
C LEU A 16 21.09 -24.88 -9.68
N THR A 17 21.60 -24.35 -8.57
CA THR A 17 21.47 -22.94 -8.18
C THR A 17 22.09 -22.01 -9.23
N GLU A 18 23.30 -22.35 -9.70
CA GLU A 18 23.98 -21.61 -10.78
C GLU A 18 23.19 -21.65 -12.09
N ALA A 19 22.65 -22.81 -12.47
CA ALA A 19 21.81 -22.94 -13.66
C ALA A 19 20.52 -22.12 -13.54
N LEU A 20 19.89 -22.10 -12.36
CA LEU A 20 18.70 -21.28 -12.09
C LEU A 20 19.02 -19.78 -12.19
N TRP A 21 20.15 -19.32 -11.65
CA TRP A 21 20.60 -17.93 -11.79
C TRP A 21 20.89 -17.56 -13.24
N HIS A 22 21.54 -18.45 -14.00
CA HIS A 22 21.81 -18.26 -15.43
C HIS A 22 20.51 -18.04 -16.21
N HIS A 23 19.44 -18.76 -15.85
CA HIS A 23 18.11 -18.63 -16.44
C HIS A 23 17.24 -17.55 -15.80
N LYS A 24 17.81 -16.69 -14.94
CA LYS A 24 17.12 -15.57 -14.25
C LYS A 24 15.90 -16.02 -13.44
N VAL A 25 15.99 -17.21 -12.84
CA VAL A 25 14.98 -17.72 -11.91
C VAL A 25 15.28 -17.19 -10.52
N ALA A 26 14.34 -16.43 -9.95
CA ALA A 26 14.50 -15.88 -8.60
C ALA A 26 14.17 -16.96 -7.56
N HIS A 27 15.18 -17.42 -6.83
CA HIS A 27 15.07 -18.53 -5.89
C HIS A 27 15.90 -18.28 -4.62
N GLN A 28 15.64 -19.07 -3.57
CA GLN A 28 16.44 -19.14 -2.35
C GLN A 28 16.62 -20.59 -1.93
N ILE A 29 17.81 -20.88 -1.39
CA ILE A 29 18.08 -22.13 -0.66
C ILE A 29 18.01 -21.80 0.83
N ILE A 30 17.08 -22.45 1.54
CA ILE A 30 16.90 -22.27 2.99
C ILE A 30 17.40 -23.55 3.66
N PHE A 31 18.29 -23.41 4.63
CA PHE A 31 18.69 -24.52 5.49
C PHE A 31 17.71 -24.62 6.67
N LYS A 32 17.01 -25.75 6.77
CA LYS A 32 15.98 -25.97 7.79
C LYS A 32 15.99 -27.43 8.22
N ASP A 33 15.90 -27.68 9.53
CA ASP A 33 15.79 -29.02 10.11
C ASP A 33 16.85 -30.04 9.63
N GLY A 34 18.05 -29.55 9.28
CA GLY A 34 19.18 -30.38 8.85
C GLY A 34 19.32 -30.56 7.33
N HIS A 35 18.38 -30.04 6.53
CA HIS A 35 18.38 -30.18 5.07
C HIS A 35 18.28 -28.83 4.36
N ASN A 36 18.66 -28.82 3.07
CA ASN A 36 18.48 -27.66 2.21
C ASN A 36 17.11 -27.76 1.51
N GLU A 37 16.41 -26.63 1.39
CA GLU A 37 15.14 -26.52 0.67
C GLU A 37 15.24 -25.45 -0.43
N LEU A 38 14.80 -25.77 -1.65
CA LEU A 38 14.66 -24.84 -2.76
C LEU A 38 13.29 -24.16 -2.72
N TRP A 39 13.30 -22.84 -2.67
CA TRP A 39 12.11 -22.00 -2.68
C TRP A 39 12.14 -21.00 -3.84
N LEU A 40 11.05 -20.92 -4.60
CA LEU A 40 10.88 -19.94 -5.69
C LEU A 40 10.17 -18.69 -5.22
N LEU A 41 10.55 -17.54 -5.76
CA LEU A 41 9.84 -16.28 -5.51
C LEU A 41 8.60 -16.17 -6.40
N ASP A 42 8.69 -16.61 -7.66
CA ASP A 42 7.62 -16.54 -8.66
C ASP A 42 7.17 -17.96 -9.09
N PRO A 43 5.97 -18.41 -8.66
CA PRO A 43 5.43 -19.72 -9.04
C PRO A 43 5.24 -19.91 -10.54
N SER A 44 5.16 -18.84 -11.35
CA SER A 44 5.05 -18.96 -12.81
C SER A 44 6.29 -19.54 -13.47
N GLN A 45 7.44 -19.53 -12.76
CA GLN A 45 8.70 -20.12 -13.22
C GLN A 45 8.81 -21.63 -12.90
N LEU A 46 7.83 -22.21 -12.20
CA LEU A 46 7.87 -23.61 -11.75
C LEU A 46 8.11 -24.62 -12.89
N PRO A 47 7.46 -24.52 -14.08
CA PRO A 47 7.71 -25.49 -15.16
C PRO A 47 9.16 -25.48 -15.67
N ALA A 48 9.79 -24.31 -15.72
CA ALA A 48 11.18 -24.20 -16.13
C ALA A 48 12.13 -24.78 -15.07
N VAL A 49 11.78 -24.60 -13.79
CA VAL A 49 12.53 -25.15 -12.66
C VAL A 49 12.43 -26.67 -12.61
N GLU A 50 11.23 -27.22 -12.83
CA GLU A 50 11.01 -28.67 -12.91
C GLU A 50 11.81 -29.32 -14.05
N GLN A 51 11.90 -28.67 -15.20
CA GLN A 51 12.75 -29.12 -16.31
C GLN A 51 14.24 -29.11 -15.94
N LEU A 52 14.76 -28.01 -15.39
CA LEU A 52 16.15 -27.92 -14.95
C LEU A 52 16.45 -28.91 -13.83
N MET A 53 15.51 -29.14 -12.93
CA MET A 53 15.62 -30.15 -11.87
C MET A 53 15.68 -31.57 -12.42
N THR A 54 14.89 -31.88 -13.45
CA THR A 54 14.91 -33.19 -14.10
C THR A 54 16.28 -33.43 -14.73
N ILE A 55 16.80 -32.44 -15.47
CA ILE A 55 18.13 -32.50 -16.08
C ILE A 55 19.22 -32.64 -15.02
N TRP A 56 19.14 -31.88 -13.93
CA TRP A 56 20.09 -31.97 -12.82
C TRP A 56 20.11 -33.35 -12.17
N LYS A 57 18.96 -34.00 -12.02
CA LYS A 57 18.87 -35.34 -11.44
C LYS A 57 19.39 -36.44 -12.36
N ASP A 58 19.22 -36.27 -13.67
CA ASP A 58 19.66 -37.25 -14.67
C ASP A 58 21.15 -37.09 -15.01
N ASP A 59 21.56 -35.90 -15.46
CA ASP A 59 22.95 -35.57 -15.78
C ASP A 59 23.24 -34.07 -15.52
N PRO A 60 23.87 -33.75 -14.38
CA PRO A 60 24.24 -32.37 -14.03
C PRO A 60 25.09 -31.65 -15.08
N ALA A 61 25.89 -32.36 -15.90
CA ALA A 61 26.74 -31.73 -16.90
C ALA A 61 25.94 -31.07 -18.03
N LEU A 62 24.71 -31.54 -18.27
CA LEU A 62 23.82 -31.01 -19.31
C LEU A 62 23.12 -29.71 -18.89
N LEU A 63 23.21 -29.31 -17.62
CA LEU A 63 22.56 -28.09 -17.11
C LEU A 63 23.00 -26.81 -17.83
N GLN A 64 24.28 -26.73 -18.22
CA GLN A 64 24.79 -25.54 -18.93
C GLN A 64 24.30 -25.45 -20.38
N GLN A 65 23.86 -26.57 -20.96
CA GLN A 65 23.38 -26.67 -22.33
C GLN A 65 21.85 -26.65 -22.41
N ALA A 66 21.18 -26.82 -21.26
CA ALA A 66 19.74 -26.82 -21.13
C ALA A 66 19.16 -25.47 -21.58
N LYS A 67 18.18 -25.53 -22.49
CA LYS A 67 17.31 -24.40 -22.81
C LYS A 67 15.90 -24.78 -22.34
N PRO A 68 15.56 -24.57 -21.06
CA PRO A 68 14.23 -24.88 -20.57
C PRO A 68 13.19 -24.13 -21.42
N ALA A 69 12.04 -24.77 -21.64
CA ALA A 69 10.91 -24.16 -22.32
C ALA A 69 10.73 -22.75 -21.75
N SER A 70 10.78 -21.75 -22.63
CA SER A 70 11.04 -20.36 -22.29
C SER A 70 10.39 -20.03 -20.96
N VAL A 71 11.20 -19.67 -19.95
CA VAL A 71 10.71 -18.99 -18.76
C VAL A 71 9.81 -17.90 -19.33
N VAL A 72 8.50 -18.10 -19.23
CA VAL A 72 7.56 -17.14 -19.79
C VAL A 72 7.85 -15.94 -18.94
N ARG A 73 8.60 -15.01 -19.53
CA ARG A 73 8.72 -13.66 -19.02
C ARG A 73 7.30 -13.15 -19.14
N THR A 74 6.50 -13.38 -18.11
CA THR A 74 5.73 -12.32 -17.50
C THR A 74 6.73 -11.27 -17.00
N THR A 75 7.59 -10.74 -17.89
CA THR A 75 7.73 -9.29 -17.91
C THR A 75 6.30 -8.84 -17.86
N SER A 76 5.89 -8.26 -16.73
CA SER A 76 4.71 -7.43 -16.71
C SER A 76 4.98 -6.36 -17.74
N LYS A 77 4.66 -6.65 -19.01
CA LYS A 77 4.59 -5.71 -20.13
C LYS A 77 3.44 -4.75 -19.91
N GLY A 78 2.90 -4.68 -18.70
CA GLY A 78 2.28 -3.49 -18.24
C GLY A 78 3.32 -2.44 -17.91
N GLY A 79 3.76 -1.70 -18.91
CA GLY A 79 4.36 -0.38 -18.66
C GLY A 79 3.42 0.46 -17.80
N VAL A 80 3.91 1.56 -17.23
CA VAL A 80 3.13 2.46 -16.35
C VAL A 80 1.74 2.74 -16.94
N ILE A 81 1.63 2.93 -18.26
CA ILE A 81 0.38 3.13 -19.01
C ILE A 81 -0.64 2.00 -18.85
N SER A 82 -0.21 0.73 -18.84
CA SER A 82 -1.13 -0.38 -18.61
C SER A 82 -1.52 -0.49 -17.13
N GLN A 83 -0.62 -0.14 -16.20
CA GLN A 83 -0.97 -0.11 -14.78
C GLN A 83 -2.00 0.99 -14.49
N LEU A 84 -1.86 2.16 -15.14
CA LEU A 84 -2.85 3.24 -15.09
C LEU A 84 -4.23 2.79 -15.57
N LYS A 85 -4.30 2.01 -16.65
CA LYS A 85 -5.57 1.45 -17.16
C LYS A 85 -6.20 0.41 -16.24
N LEU A 86 -5.40 -0.31 -15.45
CA LEU A 86 -5.89 -1.35 -14.55
C LEU A 86 -6.34 -0.81 -13.19
N SER A 87 -5.97 0.43 -12.85
CA SER A 87 -6.32 1.08 -11.58
C SER A 87 -6.80 2.51 -11.83
N PRO A 88 -7.94 2.69 -12.53
CA PRO A 88 -8.40 4.00 -12.98
C PRO A 88 -8.73 4.94 -11.82
N VAL A 89 -9.35 4.47 -10.73
CA VAL A 89 -9.73 5.35 -9.62
C VAL A 89 -8.51 5.72 -8.77
N THR A 90 -7.57 4.80 -8.57
CA THR A 90 -6.26 5.11 -7.96
C THR A 90 -5.56 6.21 -8.76
N THR A 91 -5.56 6.08 -10.09
CA THR A 91 -4.96 7.08 -10.99
C THR A 91 -5.65 8.43 -10.86
N ILE A 92 -6.99 8.47 -10.89
CA ILE A 92 -7.76 9.71 -10.73
C ILE A 92 -7.48 10.36 -9.36
N LEU A 93 -7.46 9.58 -8.29
CA LEU A 93 -7.15 10.07 -6.95
C LEU A 93 -5.77 10.74 -6.92
N LEU A 94 -4.74 10.07 -7.46
CA LEU A 94 -3.39 10.61 -7.52
C LEU A 94 -3.30 11.89 -8.35
N LEU A 95 -3.98 11.96 -9.51
CA LEU A 95 -4.03 13.15 -10.34
C LEU A 95 -4.73 14.31 -9.64
N LEU A 96 -5.84 14.05 -8.94
CA LEU A 96 -6.53 15.07 -8.15
C LEU A 96 -5.64 15.55 -6.99
N THR A 97 -4.94 14.66 -6.32
CA THR A 97 -3.99 15.02 -5.27
C THR A 97 -2.85 15.90 -5.79
N LEU A 98 -2.26 15.54 -6.94
CA LEU A 98 -1.25 16.37 -7.60
C LEU A 98 -1.79 17.74 -8.00
N LEU A 99 -3.00 17.80 -8.56
CA LEU A 99 -3.66 19.05 -8.93
C LEU A 99 -3.89 19.94 -7.71
N VAL A 100 -4.42 19.41 -6.62
CA VAL A 100 -4.64 20.14 -5.36
C VAL A 100 -3.31 20.61 -4.77
N ALA A 101 -2.26 19.80 -4.81
CA ALA A 101 -0.93 20.18 -4.34
C ALA A 101 -0.33 21.33 -5.15
N VAL A 102 -0.55 21.37 -6.47
CA VAL A 102 -0.13 22.48 -7.33
C VAL A 102 -0.94 23.74 -7.03
N ILE A 103 -2.27 23.66 -6.97
CA ILE A 103 -3.17 24.80 -6.72
C ILE A 103 -2.87 25.44 -5.36
N THR A 104 -2.61 24.62 -4.34
CA THR A 104 -2.32 25.09 -2.97
C THR A 104 -0.85 25.45 -2.76
N GLN A 105 0.01 25.25 -3.77
CA GLN A 105 1.46 25.43 -3.69
C GLN A 105 2.08 24.68 -2.51
N LEU A 106 1.72 23.39 -2.36
CA LEU A 106 2.08 22.57 -1.21
C LEU A 106 1.74 23.24 0.13
N GLY A 107 0.56 23.86 0.20
CA GLY A 107 0.04 24.52 1.38
C GLY A 107 0.56 25.94 1.64
N ALA A 108 1.41 26.49 0.78
CA ALA A 108 1.88 27.87 0.91
C ALA A 108 0.75 28.90 0.64
N ASP A 109 -0.21 28.57 -0.23
CA ASP A 109 -1.39 29.41 -0.46
C ASP A 109 -2.52 29.04 0.50
N ILE A 110 -2.51 29.69 1.66
CA ILE A 110 -3.45 29.44 2.76
C ILE A 110 -4.92 29.67 2.35
N LYS A 111 -5.18 30.60 1.42
CA LYS A 111 -6.54 30.85 0.94
C LYS A 111 -7.09 29.66 0.17
N THR A 112 -6.28 29.08 -0.72
CA THR A 112 -6.72 27.90 -1.47
C THR A 112 -6.78 26.66 -0.61
N VAL A 113 -5.88 26.51 0.37
CA VAL A 113 -5.97 25.45 1.41
C VAL A 113 -7.32 25.48 2.11
N GLY A 114 -7.82 26.67 2.47
CA GLY A 114 -9.11 26.86 3.11
C GLY A 114 -10.31 26.28 2.37
N TYR A 115 -10.27 26.11 1.04
CA TYR A 115 -11.36 25.47 0.28
C TYR A 115 -11.38 23.95 0.41
N PHE A 116 -10.22 23.33 0.67
CA PHE A 116 -10.08 21.88 0.79
C PHE A 116 -10.02 21.40 2.25
N SER A 117 -9.79 22.31 3.21
CA SER A 117 -9.82 22.02 4.64
C SER A 117 -11.19 21.60 5.16
N ILE A 118 -11.19 20.86 6.27
CA ILE A 118 -12.40 20.27 6.86
C ILE A 118 -13.40 21.30 7.35
N SER A 119 -12.90 22.48 7.70
CA SER A 119 -13.68 23.66 8.04
C SER A 119 -13.05 24.85 7.31
N PRO A 120 -13.86 25.76 6.72
CA PRO A 120 -13.33 27.00 6.22
C PRO A 120 -12.71 27.78 7.39
N PHE A 121 -11.60 28.45 7.12
CA PHE A 121 -10.94 29.22 8.14
C PHE A 121 -10.42 30.56 7.59
N ASP A 122 -10.42 31.57 8.46
CA ASP A 122 -9.90 32.89 8.20
C ASP A 122 -8.81 33.22 9.22
N ILE A 123 -7.78 33.93 8.77
CA ILE A 123 -6.74 34.47 9.66
C ILE A 123 -6.96 35.97 9.82
N LYS A 124 -7.33 36.40 11.03
CA LYS A 124 -7.53 37.83 11.38
C LYS A 124 -6.72 38.15 12.62
N ASN A 125 -5.88 39.19 12.56
CA ASN A 125 -5.02 39.63 13.66
C ASN A 125 -4.17 38.50 14.29
N GLY A 126 -3.68 37.55 13.47
CA GLY A 126 -2.89 36.42 13.96
C GLY A 126 -3.69 35.28 14.59
N HIS A 127 -5.02 35.39 14.67
CA HIS A 127 -5.91 34.34 15.15
C HIS A 127 -6.61 33.64 13.98
N ILE A 128 -6.81 32.33 14.12
CA ILE A 128 -7.54 31.53 13.14
C ILE A 128 -8.97 31.34 13.64
N TYR A 129 -9.92 31.74 12.81
CA TYR A 129 -11.35 31.58 13.03
C TYR A 129 -11.87 30.50 12.08
N PHE A 130 -12.62 29.54 12.61
CA PHE A 130 -13.16 28.42 11.84
C PHE A 130 -14.47 27.94 12.46
N TYR A 131 -15.24 27.19 11.68
CA TYR A 131 -16.53 26.66 12.09
C TYR A 131 -16.42 25.24 12.65
N ASP A 132 -17.34 24.84 13.51
CA ASP A 132 -17.46 23.44 13.90
C ASP A 132 -18.05 22.58 12.75
N LEU A 133 -18.07 21.27 12.94
CA LEU A 133 -18.61 20.35 11.93
C LEU A 133 -20.12 20.50 11.72
N ALA A 134 -20.87 20.92 12.74
CA ALA A 134 -22.31 21.08 12.62
C ALA A 134 -22.64 22.26 11.70
N GLU A 135 -21.89 23.35 11.81
CA GLU A 135 -22.02 24.50 10.94
C GLU A 135 -21.56 24.19 9.51
N VAL A 136 -20.43 23.50 9.32
CA VAL A 136 -19.98 22.98 8.00
C VAL A 136 -21.09 22.14 7.34
N PHE A 137 -21.70 21.23 8.10
CA PHE A 137 -22.79 20.39 7.63
C PHE A 137 -24.04 21.20 7.27
N SER A 138 -24.41 22.17 8.11
CA SER A 138 -25.58 23.04 7.90
C SER A 138 -25.46 23.91 6.65
N LYS A 139 -24.23 24.28 6.28
CA LYS A 139 -23.92 25.07 5.07
C LYS A 139 -23.82 24.23 3.80
N GLY A 140 -23.99 22.91 3.90
CA GLY A 140 -23.94 22.00 2.76
C GLY A 140 -22.53 21.76 2.19
N GLU A 141 -21.48 22.05 2.97
CA GLU A 141 -20.09 21.95 2.52
C GLU A 141 -19.53 20.52 2.64
N TYR A 142 -20.29 19.51 2.21
CA TYR A 142 -20.00 18.09 2.46
C TYR A 142 -18.68 17.58 1.87
N TRP A 143 -18.18 18.21 0.81
CA TRP A 143 -16.90 17.84 0.20
C TRP A 143 -15.74 17.96 1.19
N ARG A 144 -15.86 18.86 2.18
CA ARG A 144 -14.84 19.11 3.21
C ARG A 144 -14.57 17.91 4.12
N PHE A 145 -15.45 16.92 4.16
CA PHE A 145 -15.15 15.69 4.89
C PHE A 145 -14.15 14.80 4.15
N PHE A 146 -14.04 14.93 2.82
CA PHE A 146 -13.12 14.16 2.00
C PHE A 146 -11.88 14.96 1.57
N THR A 147 -12.05 16.21 1.14
CA THR A 147 -10.99 17.01 0.50
C THR A 147 -9.71 17.24 1.33
N PRO A 148 -9.70 17.21 2.69
CA PRO A 148 -8.45 17.29 3.44
C PRO A 148 -7.49 16.15 3.08
N ALA A 149 -7.99 15.01 2.63
CA ALA A 149 -7.16 13.91 2.16
C ALA A 149 -6.31 14.28 0.92
N LEU A 150 -6.69 15.31 0.16
CA LEU A 150 -5.97 15.75 -1.05
C LEU A 150 -4.87 16.78 -0.76
N LEU A 151 -4.94 17.47 0.38
CA LEU A 151 -3.98 18.50 0.79
C LEU A 151 -2.61 17.90 1.13
N HIS A 152 -1.52 18.54 0.72
CA HIS A 152 -0.16 18.15 1.10
C HIS A 152 0.70 19.40 1.34
N PHE A 153 1.60 19.32 2.32
CA PHE A 153 2.36 20.48 2.82
C PHE A 153 3.87 20.43 2.54
N SER A 154 4.34 19.37 1.87
CA SER A 154 5.74 19.24 1.44
C SER A 154 5.88 18.22 0.32
N VAL A 155 6.99 18.32 -0.44
CA VAL A 155 7.31 17.38 -1.51
C VAL A 155 7.46 15.95 -0.98
N LEU A 156 8.18 15.78 0.13
CA LEU A 156 8.39 14.46 0.72
C LEU A 156 7.07 13.82 1.17
N HIS A 157 6.18 14.62 1.75
CA HIS A 157 4.88 14.16 2.22
C HIS A 157 4.02 13.63 1.06
N ILE A 158 3.89 14.38 -0.04
CA ILE A 158 3.12 13.92 -1.20
C ILE A 158 3.77 12.72 -1.89
N VAL A 159 5.09 12.71 -2.06
CA VAL A 159 5.81 11.58 -2.69
C VAL A 159 5.58 10.30 -1.89
N PHE A 160 5.75 10.33 -0.57
CA PHE A 160 5.57 9.16 0.27
C PHE A 160 4.14 8.62 0.22
N ASN A 161 3.13 9.50 0.36
CA ASN A 161 1.73 9.07 0.31
C ASN A 161 1.33 8.53 -1.06
N THR A 162 1.69 9.23 -2.13
CA THR A 162 1.32 8.84 -3.50
C THR A 162 2.01 7.54 -3.92
N LEU A 163 3.22 7.27 -3.45
CA LEU A 163 3.90 5.99 -3.62
C LEU A 163 3.08 4.84 -3.03
N TRP A 164 2.59 4.97 -1.79
CA TRP A 164 1.83 3.91 -1.14
C TRP A 164 0.43 3.74 -1.71
N ILE A 165 -0.24 4.84 -2.10
CA ILE A 165 -1.53 4.77 -2.81
C ILE A 165 -1.34 4.10 -4.17
N TRP A 166 -0.27 4.41 -4.90
CA TRP A 166 0.04 3.74 -6.16
C TRP A 166 0.27 2.23 -5.98
N ASP A 167 1.19 1.86 -5.08
CA ASP A 167 1.58 0.47 -4.90
C ASP A 167 0.47 -0.38 -4.26
N ILE A 168 0.02 -0.01 -3.07
CA ILE A 168 -0.97 -0.77 -2.29
C ILE A 168 -2.37 -0.50 -2.83
N GLY A 169 -2.73 0.77 -3.01
CA GLY A 169 -4.05 1.16 -3.50
C GLY A 169 -4.34 0.61 -4.89
N GLY A 170 -3.40 0.70 -5.83
CA GLY A 170 -3.55 0.13 -7.16
C GLY A 170 -3.72 -1.40 -7.16
N LYS A 171 -2.97 -2.12 -6.31
CA LYS A 171 -3.14 -3.58 -6.13
C LYS A 171 -4.52 -3.91 -5.58
N LEU A 172 -4.97 -3.18 -4.55
CA LEU A 172 -6.30 -3.37 -3.97
C LEU A 172 -7.41 -3.07 -4.96
N GLU A 173 -7.31 -2.01 -5.76
CA GLU A 173 -8.32 -1.68 -6.77
C GLU A 173 -8.48 -2.81 -7.80
N ARG A 174 -7.38 -3.40 -8.24
CA ARG A 174 -7.41 -4.53 -9.19
C ARG A 174 -8.06 -5.78 -8.61
N ILE A 175 -7.93 -6.00 -7.30
CA ILE A 175 -8.48 -7.19 -6.63
C ILE A 175 -9.94 -6.97 -6.22
N LEU A 176 -10.28 -5.79 -5.70
CA LEU A 176 -11.61 -5.45 -5.18
C LEU A 176 -12.57 -4.92 -6.26
N GLY A 177 -12.03 -4.41 -7.36
CA GLY A 177 -12.76 -3.61 -8.32
C GLY A 177 -12.91 -2.14 -7.87
N SER A 178 -13.05 -1.25 -8.84
CA SER A 178 -13.07 0.20 -8.64
C SER A 178 -14.17 0.68 -7.68
N VAL A 179 -15.36 0.05 -7.67
CA VAL A 179 -16.48 0.50 -6.82
C VAL A 179 -16.18 0.26 -5.34
N VAL A 180 -15.81 -0.97 -4.96
CA VAL A 180 -15.51 -1.34 -3.57
C VAL A 180 -14.30 -0.54 -3.07
N TRP A 181 -13.27 -0.40 -3.92
CA TRP A 181 -12.11 0.41 -3.60
C TRP A 181 -12.49 1.88 -3.33
N SER A 182 -13.31 2.49 -4.20
CA SER A 182 -13.75 3.88 -4.05
C SER A 182 -14.52 4.11 -2.75
N VAL A 183 -15.47 3.23 -2.45
CA VAL A 183 -16.28 3.31 -1.22
C VAL A 183 -15.38 3.18 0.01
N GLY A 184 -14.45 2.23 0.01
CA GLY A 184 -13.49 2.05 1.11
C GLY A 184 -12.62 3.29 1.33
N VAL A 185 -12.07 3.86 0.26
CA VAL A 185 -11.25 5.09 0.32
C VAL A 185 -12.06 6.27 0.86
N VAL A 186 -13.30 6.47 0.40
CA VAL A 186 -14.16 7.56 0.89
C VAL A 186 -14.47 7.39 2.37
N ILE A 187 -14.84 6.18 2.82
CA ILE A 187 -15.12 5.90 4.24
C ILE A 187 -13.89 6.18 5.10
N ILE A 188 -12.73 5.65 4.71
CA ILE A 188 -11.48 5.85 5.47
C ILE A 188 -11.12 7.34 5.53
N ALA A 189 -11.15 8.05 4.40
CA ALA A 189 -10.83 9.47 4.34
C ALA A 189 -11.77 10.29 5.25
N VAL A 190 -13.08 10.08 5.15
CA VAL A 190 -14.08 10.81 5.94
C VAL A 190 -13.91 10.55 7.43
N LEU A 191 -13.78 9.27 7.85
CA LEU A 191 -13.61 8.93 9.26
C LEU A 191 -12.31 9.51 9.84
N SER A 192 -11.19 9.34 9.12
CA SER A 192 -9.90 9.90 9.52
C SER A 192 -9.95 11.42 9.67
N ASN A 193 -10.53 12.14 8.71
CA ASN A 193 -10.59 13.59 8.72
C ASN A 193 -11.50 14.11 9.84
N VAL A 194 -12.71 13.56 9.95
CA VAL A 194 -13.70 13.98 10.96
C VAL A 194 -13.14 13.77 12.37
N LEU A 195 -12.60 12.59 12.66
CA LEU A 195 -12.07 12.30 14.00
C LEU A 195 -10.76 13.03 14.30
N GLN A 196 -9.89 13.25 13.30
CA GLN A 196 -8.73 14.13 13.46
C GLN A 196 -9.17 15.53 13.89
N TYR A 197 -10.18 16.10 13.24
CA TYR A 197 -10.65 17.44 13.56
C TYR A 197 -11.33 17.51 14.93
N GLN A 198 -12.18 16.54 15.27
CA GLN A 198 -12.85 16.50 16.58
C GLN A 198 -11.87 16.38 17.74
N ILE A 199 -10.77 15.63 17.57
CA ILE A 199 -9.78 15.40 18.63
C ILE A 199 -8.76 16.53 18.70
N SER A 200 -8.24 17.00 17.56
CA SER A 200 -7.23 18.07 17.55
C SER A 200 -7.80 19.48 17.68
N GLY A 201 -9.08 19.66 17.35
CA GLY A 201 -9.75 20.97 17.39
C GLY A 201 -9.22 21.98 16.38
N TYR A 202 -8.47 21.55 15.35
CA TYR A 202 -7.78 22.45 14.42
C TYR A 202 -7.97 22.02 12.97
N PRO A 203 -8.37 22.92 12.04
CA PRO A 203 -8.74 22.54 10.67
C PRO A 203 -7.56 22.41 9.70
N LEU A 204 -6.36 22.84 10.12
CA LEU A 204 -5.17 22.85 9.28
C LEU A 204 -4.40 21.53 9.41
N PHE A 205 -4.94 20.51 8.75
CA PHE A 205 -4.29 19.23 8.51
C PHE A 205 -4.70 18.72 7.13
N GLY A 206 -4.05 17.67 6.68
CA GLY A 206 -4.37 17.06 5.40
C GLY A 206 -3.31 16.08 4.94
N GLY A 207 -3.67 15.29 3.95
CA GLY A 207 -2.82 14.26 3.37
C GLY A 207 -3.56 12.95 3.17
N LEU A 208 -3.09 12.18 2.20
CA LEU A 208 -3.61 10.83 1.92
C LEU A 208 -3.20 9.82 3.01
N SER A 209 -2.38 10.21 3.98
CA SER A 209 -1.78 9.29 4.96
C SER A 209 -2.81 8.52 5.80
N GLY A 210 -3.93 9.13 6.19
CA GLY A 210 -5.05 8.41 6.83
C GLY A 210 -5.61 7.30 5.93
N VAL A 211 -5.76 7.59 4.63
CA VAL A 211 -6.16 6.60 3.62
C VAL A 211 -5.09 5.52 3.46
N VAL A 212 -3.81 5.88 3.39
CA VAL A 212 -2.68 4.94 3.32
C VAL A 212 -2.74 3.95 4.49
N TYR A 213 -2.84 4.45 5.73
CA TYR A 213 -2.93 3.60 6.92
C TYR A 213 -4.15 2.67 6.88
N GLY A 214 -5.30 3.15 6.41
CA GLY A 214 -6.48 2.30 6.25
C GLY A 214 -6.32 1.23 5.18
N LEU A 215 -5.74 1.55 4.03
CA LEU A 215 -5.45 0.55 2.99
C LEU A 215 -4.44 -0.50 3.48
N ILE A 216 -3.44 -0.09 4.26
CA ILE A 216 -2.48 -1.01 4.89
C ILE A 216 -3.16 -1.94 5.89
N GLY A 217 -3.99 -1.40 6.79
CA GLY A 217 -4.75 -2.19 7.76
C GLY A 217 -5.64 -3.22 7.06
N PHE A 218 -6.39 -2.77 6.05
CA PHE A 218 -7.26 -3.62 5.24
C PHE A 218 -6.46 -4.74 4.54
N ALA A 219 -5.40 -4.38 3.82
CA ALA A 219 -4.59 -5.31 3.03
C ALA A 219 -3.80 -6.32 3.89
N TRP A 220 -3.42 -5.92 5.10
CA TRP A 220 -2.72 -6.81 6.04
C TRP A 220 -3.66 -7.81 6.71
N LEU A 221 -4.89 -7.39 7.06
CA LEU A 221 -5.82 -8.24 7.78
C LEU A 221 -6.46 -9.33 6.90
N LEU A 222 -6.75 -9.05 5.63
CA LEU A 222 -7.48 -10.02 4.79
C LEU A 222 -6.79 -11.39 4.66
N PRO A 223 -5.47 -11.50 4.42
CA PRO A 223 -4.78 -12.80 4.40
C PRO A 223 -4.77 -13.53 5.75
N VAL A 224 -4.88 -12.79 6.87
CA VAL A 224 -5.01 -13.37 8.22
C VAL A 224 -6.39 -14.01 8.39
N LEU A 225 -7.45 -13.37 7.88
CA LEU A 225 -8.83 -13.88 7.95
C LEU A 225 -9.12 -14.98 6.91
N SER A 226 -8.46 -14.94 5.75
CA SER A 226 -8.65 -15.89 4.66
C SER A 226 -7.37 -16.07 3.84
N LYS A 227 -6.80 -17.28 3.90
CA LYS A 227 -5.54 -17.65 3.23
C LYS A 227 -5.58 -17.55 1.69
N ARG A 228 -6.76 -17.33 1.10
CA ARG A 228 -6.92 -17.15 -0.36
C ARG A 228 -6.51 -15.75 -0.83
N TRP A 229 -6.43 -14.79 0.08
CA TRP A 229 -6.03 -13.42 -0.26
C TRP A 229 -4.50 -13.33 -0.42
N PRO A 230 -4.01 -12.62 -1.46
CA PRO A 230 -2.58 -12.42 -1.63
C PRO A 230 -2.03 -11.57 -0.49
N ILE A 231 -0.82 -11.90 -0.04
CA ILE A 231 -0.09 -11.09 0.93
C ILE A 231 0.47 -9.85 0.20
N ILE A 232 -0.19 -8.71 0.38
CA ILE A 232 0.26 -7.42 -0.17
C ILE A 232 1.21 -6.72 0.81
N ILE A 233 0.92 -6.80 2.11
CA ILE A 233 1.70 -6.17 3.18
C ILE A 233 2.48 -7.26 3.92
N SER A 234 3.81 -7.22 3.83
CA SER A 234 4.68 -8.11 4.61
C SER A 234 4.66 -7.74 6.10
N LYS A 235 5.05 -8.69 6.97
CA LYS A 235 5.17 -8.43 8.40
C LYS A 235 6.13 -7.27 8.69
N GLN A 236 7.27 -7.22 7.99
CA GLN A 236 8.27 -6.17 8.14
C GLN A 236 7.72 -4.82 7.73
N LEU A 237 6.95 -4.77 6.64
CA LEU A 237 6.33 -3.53 6.19
C LEU A 237 5.26 -3.03 7.18
N MET A 238 4.43 -3.93 7.71
CA MET A 238 3.48 -3.56 8.77
C MET A 238 4.21 -3.03 10.02
N VAL A 239 5.28 -3.69 10.46
CA VAL A 239 6.11 -3.19 11.57
C VAL A 239 6.65 -1.80 11.27
N PHE A 240 7.17 -1.55 10.06
CA PHE A 240 7.61 -0.22 9.64
C PHE A 240 6.50 0.82 9.80
N PHE A 241 5.28 0.55 9.33
CA PHE A 241 4.17 1.51 9.45
C PHE A 241 3.71 1.75 10.89
N VAL A 242 3.70 0.71 11.73
CA VAL A 242 3.35 0.85 13.16
C VAL A 242 4.42 1.63 13.91
N VAL A 243 5.70 1.35 13.65
CA VAL A 243 6.81 2.12 14.22
C VAL A 243 6.77 3.57 13.74
N TRP A 244 6.56 3.80 12.44
CA TRP A 244 6.41 5.14 11.87
C TRP A 244 5.23 5.89 12.50
N LEU A 245 4.12 5.20 12.77
CA LEU A 245 2.97 5.77 13.48
C LEU A 245 3.36 6.19 14.91
N GLY A 246 4.06 5.31 15.63
CA GLY A 246 4.55 5.59 16.98
C GLY A 246 5.52 6.78 17.02
N ILE A 247 6.46 6.85 16.07
CA ILE A 247 7.38 7.99 15.91
C ILE A 247 6.60 9.27 15.63
N GLY A 248 5.52 9.19 14.86
CA GLY A 248 4.68 10.34 14.55
C GLY A 248 4.10 11.02 15.79
N TYR A 249 3.79 10.27 16.85
CA TYR A 249 3.34 10.80 18.15
C TYR A 249 4.45 11.46 18.98
N THR A 250 5.70 11.44 18.51
CA THR A 250 6.83 12.09 19.19
C THR A 250 7.18 13.43 18.51
N PRO A 251 7.96 14.31 19.17
CA PRO A 251 8.46 15.54 18.53
C PRO A 251 9.46 15.32 17.39
N PHE A 252 9.91 14.08 17.15
CA PHE A 252 10.96 13.77 16.20
C PHE A 252 10.70 14.26 14.76
N PRO A 253 9.51 14.11 14.16
CA PRO A 253 9.24 14.64 12.83
C PRO A 253 9.32 16.17 12.77
N GLU A 254 8.86 16.86 13.82
CA GLU A 254 8.94 18.32 13.92
C GLU A 254 10.41 18.77 13.99
N MET A 255 11.26 18.06 14.75
CA MET A 255 12.70 18.31 14.80
C MET A 255 13.41 18.14 13.45
N LEU A 256 12.89 17.25 12.59
CA LEU A 256 13.39 17.06 11.23
C LEU A 256 12.79 18.05 10.21
N GLY A 257 11.98 19.00 10.66
CA GLY A 257 11.33 19.98 9.78
C GLY A 257 10.18 19.40 8.94
N LEU A 258 9.64 18.23 9.33
CA LEU A 258 8.51 17.59 8.64
C LEU A 258 7.16 18.16 9.06
N GLY A 259 7.14 19.02 10.09
CA GLY A 259 5.93 19.61 10.66
C GLY A 259 5.16 18.65 11.58
N SER A 260 4.05 19.13 12.13
CA SER A 260 3.22 18.34 13.03
C SER A 260 2.44 17.29 12.26
N ILE A 261 2.51 16.03 12.72
CA ILE A 261 1.85 14.91 12.07
C ILE A 261 0.42 14.76 12.59
N ALA A 262 -0.53 14.61 11.67
CA ALA A 262 -1.93 14.29 11.97
C ALA A 262 -2.09 12.82 12.43
N ASN A 263 -1.53 12.48 13.59
CA ASN A 263 -1.46 11.09 14.05
C ASN A 263 -2.83 10.47 14.33
N THR A 264 -3.80 11.27 14.77
CA THR A 264 -5.18 10.79 14.94
C THR A 264 -5.75 10.33 13.60
N ALA A 265 -5.54 11.08 12.51
CA ALA A 265 -5.96 10.66 11.17
C ALA A 265 -5.35 9.32 10.77
N HIS A 266 -4.07 9.10 11.07
CA HIS A 266 -3.38 7.84 10.78
C HIS A 266 -3.95 6.67 11.59
N THR A 267 -4.10 6.84 12.91
CA THR A 267 -4.62 5.81 13.81
C THR A 267 -6.06 5.44 13.45
N ILE A 268 -6.91 6.43 13.24
CA ILE A 268 -8.30 6.21 12.81
C ILE A 268 -8.34 5.58 11.42
N GLY A 269 -7.43 5.96 10.52
CA GLY A 269 -7.30 5.35 9.21
C GLY A 269 -7.03 3.86 9.32
N LEU A 270 -6.00 3.49 10.08
CA LEU A 270 -5.61 2.09 10.32
C LEU A 270 -6.77 1.27 10.90
N LEU A 271 -7.43 1.78 11.95
CA LEU A 271 -8.57 1.12 12.58
C LEU A 271 -9.74 0.97 11.60
N SER A 272 -10.06 2.00 10.83
CA SER A 272 -11.11 1.96 9.80
C SER A 272 -10.81 0.88 8.76
N GLY A 273 -9.56 0.79 8.31
CA GLY A 273 -9.10 -0.26 7.40
C GLY A 273 -9.27 -1.68 7.94
N LEU A 274 -8.86 -1.90 9.19
CA LEU A 274 -9.02 -3.19 9.87
C LEU A 274 -10.50 -3.57 9.99
N VAL A 275 -11.35 -2.65 10.43
CA VAL A 275 -12.79 -2.87 10.56
C VAL A 275 -13.43 -3.16 9.20
N LEU A 276 -13.11 -2.39 8.17
CA LEU A 276 -13.58 -2.64 6.80
C LEU A 276 -13.10 -4.00 6.28
N GLY A 277 -11.90 -4.45 6.64
CA GLY A 277 -11.40 -5.79 6.32
C GLY A 277 -12.26 -6.90 6.91
N VAL A 278 -12.65 -6.77 8.19
CA VAL A 278 -13.59 -7.70 8.84
C VAL A 278 -14.96 -7.69 8.17
N ILE A 279 -15.53 -6.50 7.93
CA ILE A 279 -16.84 -6.35 7.30
C ILE A 279 -16.84 -6.99 5.91
N TYR A 280 -15.83 -6.68 5.11
CA TYR A 280 -15.70 -7.22 3.76
C TYR A 280 -15.56 -8.74 3.77
N TRP A 281 -14.75 -9.30 4.66
CA TRP A 281 -14.63 -10.74 4.82
C TRP A 281 -15.97 -11.38 5.22
N LEU A 282 -16.68 -10.84 6.21
CA LEU A 282 -17.99 -11.34 6.63
C LEU A 282 -19.02 -11.32 5.48
N ALA A 283 -19.02 -10.26 4.68
CA ALA A 283 -19.93 -10.11 3.55
C ALA A 283 -19.62 -11.07 2.38
N THR A 284 -18.37 -11.51 2.26
CA THR A 284 -17.91 -12.30 1.10
C THR A 284 -17.58 -13.76 1.41
N LYS A 285 -17.47 -14.15 2.69
CA LYS A 285 -17.05 -15.51 3.10
C LYS A 285 -17.90 -16.65 2.50
N HIS A 286 -19.20 -16.43 2.28
CA HIS A 286 -20.10 -17.44 1.70
C HIS A 286 -20.04 -17.53 0.17
N ARG A 287 -19.61 -16.46 -0.50
CA ARG A 287 -19.35 -16.49 -1.95
C ARG A 287 -17.99 -17.13 -2.27
N GLN A 288 -17.24 -17.45 -1.22
CA GLN A 288 -15.91 -18.02 -1.29
C GLN A 288 -15.91 -19.52 -0.91
N SER A 289 -17.02 -20.12 -0.47
CA SER A 289 -17.08 -21.56 -0.17
C SER A 289 -17.13 -22.40 -1.43
#